data_AF-A0A1H9RZN3-F1
#
_entry.id   AF-A0A1H9RZN3-F1
#
_cell.length_a   1.000
_cell.length_b   1.000
_cell.length_c   1.000
_cell.angle_alpha   90.00
_cell.angle_beta   90.00
_cell.angle_gamma   90.00
#
_symmetry.space_group_name_H-M   'P 1'
#
loop_
_entity.id
_entity.type
_entity.pdbx_description
1 polymer ?
#
loop_
_entity_poly.entity_id
_entity_poly.type
_entity_poly.pdbx_seq_one_letter_code
_entity_poly.pdbx_strand_id
1 'polypeptide(L)' 'MSMNRIQFQPGLSMPEFLKCYGTQAQCAAALEQARWPAGFRCPRCDGAVYSRVRGRPHALFQC' A
#
# COMPACT_ATOMS: atom_id res chain seq x y z
N MET A 1 -12.51 29.59 23.82
CA MET A 1 -12.07 28.17 23.92
C MET A 1 -10.90 27.98 22.98
N SER A 2 -9.74 27.58 23.48
CA SER A 2 -8.55 27.30 22.66
C SER A 2 -8.71 25.95 21.95
N MET A 3 -8.87 25.96 20.63
CA MET A 3 -8.94 24.73 19.83
C MET A 3 -7.63 23.95 19.93
N ASN A 4 -7.72 22.72 20.44
CA ASN A 4 -6.58 21.83 20.53
C ASN A 4 -6.24 21.27 19.14
N ARG A 5 -5.18 21.78 18.52
CA ARG A 5 -4.74 21.39 17.16
C ARG A 5 -4.38 19.91 17.04
N ILE A 6 -4.11 19.23 18.16
CA ILE A 6 -3.85 17.77 18.20
C ILE A 6 -5.16 16.98 17.99
N GLN A 7 -6.31 17.52 18.41
CA GLN A 7 -7.62 16.88 18.21
C GLN A 7 -8.14 17.07 16.78
N PHE A 8 -7.65 18.08 16.06
CA PHE A 8 -8.07 18.43 14.69
C PHE A 8 -6.91 18.33 13.70
N GLN A 9 -6.08 17.30 13.84
CA GLN A 9 -5.08 17.04 12.81
C GLN A 9 -5.78 16.61 11.51
N PRO A 10 -5.43 17.19 10.36
CA PRO A 10 -5.88 16.68 9.07
C PRO A 10 -5.23 15.31 8.85
N GLY A 11 -5.96 14.28 9.25
CA GLY A 11 -5.55 12.89 9.16
C GLY A 11 -6.63 12.08 8.45
N LEU A 12 -6.27 10.87 8.05
CA LEU A 12 -7.22 9.94 7.50
C LEU A 12 -8.10 9.43 8.66
N SER A 13 -9.39 9.77 8.65
CA SER A 13 -10.36 9.26 9.61
C SER A 13 -10.40 7.72 9.58
N MET A 14 -10.72 7.08 10.70
CA MET A 14 -10.86 5.61 10.78
C MET A 14 -11.73 5.00 9.65
N PRO A 15 -12.93 5.53 9.32
CA PRO A 15 -13.72 5.03 8.19
C PRO A 15 -13.05 5.23 6.82
N GLU A 16 -12.33 6.33 6.61
CA GLU A 16 -11.57 6.56 5.36
C GLU A 16 -10.37 5.62 5.27
N PHE A 17 -9.72 5.33 6.39
CA PHE A 17 -8.68 4.30 6.48
C PHE A 17 -9.23 2.92 6.11
N LEU A 18 -10.37 2.53 6.67
CA LEU A 18 -11.02 1.26 6.33
C LEU A 18 -11.50 1.20 4.88
N LYS A 19 -11.86 2.34 4.28
CA LYS A 19 -12.20 2.40 2.85
C LYS A 19 -11.00 2.13 1.96
N CYS A 20 -9.81 2.63 2.34
CA CYS A 20 -8.58 2.45 1.58
C CYS A 20 -7.84 1.14 1.89
N TYR A 21 -7.94 0.62 3.12
CA TYR A 21 -7.10 -0.46 3.65
C TYR A 21 -7.87 -1.53 4.43
N GLY A 22 -9.20 -1.52 4.43
CA GLY A 22 -10.03 -2.35 5.30
C GLY A 22 -10.00 -3.85 5.01
N THR A 23 -9.43 -4.26 3.88
CA THR A 23 -9.20 -5.66 3.53
C THR A 23 -7.75 -5.91 3.17
N GLN A 24 -7.29 -7.15 3.34
CA GLN A 24 -5.94 -7.56 2.98
C GLN A 24 -5.63 -7.33 1.49
N ALA A 25 -6.62 -7.48 0.61
CA ALA A 25 -6.47 -7.21 -0.82
C ALA A 25 -6.30 -5.71 -1.12
N GLN A 26 -7.09 -4.85 -0.48
CA GLN A 26 -6.97 -3.38 -0.61
C GLN A 26 -5.62 -2.90 -0.07
N CYS A 27 -5.21 -3.40 1.10
CA CYS A 27 -3.92 -3.08 1.70
C CYS A 27 -2.75 -3.54 0.81
N ALA A 28 -2.81 -4.76 0.26
CA ALA A 28 -1.79 -5.26 -0.67
C ALA A 28 -1.69 -4.39 -1.93
N ALA A 29 -2.81 -4.03 -2.55
CA ALA A 29 -2.82 -3.17 -3.73
C ALA A 29 -2.27 -1.76 -3.44
N ALA A 30 -2.66 -1.16 -2.31
CA ALA A 30 -2.13 0.14 -1.90
C ALA A 30 -0.62 0.08 -1.60
N LEU A 31 -0.15 -1.01 -0.99
CA LEU A 31 1.26 -1.25 -0.74
C LEU A 31 2.04 -1.44 -2.05
N GLU A 32 1.52 -2.22 -2.99
CA GLU A 32 2.11 -2.40 -4.32
C GLU A 32 2.25 -1.05 -5.04
N GLN A 33 1.20 -0.22 -5.04
CA GLN A 33 1.21 1.11 -5.65
C GLN A 33 2.18 2.08 -4.96
N ALA A 34 2.24 2.06 -3.63
CA ALA A 34 3.15 2.91 -2.86
C ALA A 34 4.62 2.52 -3.07
N ARG A 35 4.89 1.22 -3.21
CA ARG A 35 6.24 0.70 -3.43
C ARG A 35 6.70 0.90 -4.87
N TRP A 36 5.77 0.87 -5.81
CA TRP A 36 6.03 0.91 -7.25
C TRP A 36 4.99 1.75 -8.00
N PRO A 37 5.09 3.09 -7.93
CA PRO A 37 4.11 3.98 -8.56
C PRO A 37 4.08 3.90 -10.09
N ALA A 38 5.20 3.49 -10.70
CA ALA A 38 5.35 3.33 -12.15
C ALA A 38 5.37 1.86 -12.61
N GLY A 39 4.95 0.93 -11.76
CA GLY A 39 5.04 -0.52 -11.99
C GLY A 39 6.25 -1.16 -11.32
N PHE A 40 6.18 -2.49 -11.14
CA PHE A 40 7.18 -3.26 -10.39
C PHE A 40 8.59 -3.02 -10.96
N ARG A 41 9.50 -2.59 -10.08
CA ARG A 41 10.94 -2.62 -10.33
C ARG A 41 11.65 -3.37 -9.21
N CYS A 42 12.46 -4.33 -9.60
CA CYS A 42 13.27 -5.05 -8.63
C CYS A 42 14.40 -4.14 -8.13
N PRO A 43 14.53 -3.93 -6.80
CA PRO A 43 15.57 -3.06 -6.25
C PRO A 43 17.00 -3.60 -6.44
N ARG A 44 17.16 -4.87 -6.85
CA ARG A 44 18.46 -5.51 -7.08
C ARG A 44 18.91 -5.47 -8.54
N CYS A 45 17.98 -5.66 -9.47
CA CYS A 45 18.28 -5.86 -10.90
C CYS A 45 17.77 -4.69 -11.78
N ASP A 46 16.99 -3.76 -11.24
CA ASP A 46 16.18 -2.72 -11.94
C ASP A 46 15.25 -3.27 -13.05
N GLY A 47 15.16 -4.59 -13.18
CA GLY A 47 14.30 -5.26 -14.12
C GLY A 47 12.83 -4.96 -13.85
N ALA A 48 12.10 -4.66 -14.94
CA ALA A 48 10.65 -4.58 -14.97
C ALA A 48 9.99 -5.95 -15.24
N VAL A 49 10.79 -6.97 -15.57
CA VAL A 49 10.33 -8.35 -15.74
C VAL A 49 10.21 -8.99 -14.38
N TYR A 50 9.00 -9.44 -14.04
CA TYR A 50 8.75 -10.15 -12.81
C TYR A 50 7.71 -11.26 -13.02
N SER A 51 7.79 -12.28 -12.18
CA SER A 51 6.75 -13.30 -12.04
C SER A 51 6.02 -13.10 -10.72
N ARG A 52 4.68 -13.13 -10.76
CA ARG A 52 3.84 -13.12 -9.56
C ARG A 52 3.51 -14.55 -9.17
N VAL A 53 4.03 -14.99 -8.03
CA VAL A 53 3.77 -16.35 -7.53
C VAL A 53 2.33 -16.42 -7.02
N ARG A 54 1.52 -17.28 -7.66
CA ARG A 54 0.13 -17.56 -7.28
C ARG A 54 0.08 -18.71 -6.26
N GLY A 55 -0.95 -18.75 -5.42
CA GLY A 55 -1.13 -19.81 -4.41
C GLY A 55 -0.66 -19.46 -3.00
N ARG A 56 -0.26 -18.20 -2.76
CA ARG A 56 0.03 -17.68 -1.42
C ARG A 56 -0.96 -16.59 -1.01
N PRO A 57 -1.24 -16.42 0.30
CA PRO A 57 -2.09 -15.34 0.80
C PRO A 57 -1.49 -13.95 0.58
N HIS A 58 -0.17 -13.85 0.40
CA HIS A 58 0.53 -12.59 0.09
C HIS A 58 1.15 -12.65 -1.29
N ALA A 59 1.06 -11.54 -2.03
CA ALA A 59 1.67 -11.40 -3.34
C ALA A 59 3.19 -11.43 -3.22
N LEU A 60 3.81 -12.45 -3.82
CA LEU A 60 5.26 -12.55 -3.95
C LEU A 60 5.65 -12.24 -5.39
N PHE A 61 6.58 -11.31 -5.54
CA PHE A 61 7.13 -10.88 -6.81
C PHE A 61 8.57 -11.37 -6.92
N GLN A 62 8.90 -12.01 -8.04
CA GLN A 62 10.22 -12.56 -8.32
C GLN A 62 10.80 -11.94 -9.60
N CYS A 63 11.94 -11.24 -9.46
CA CYS A 63 12.99 -11.18 -10.49
C CYS A 63 13.74 -12.52 -10.35
#